data_AF-A0A914XNI1-F1
#
_entry.id   AF-A0A914XNI1-F1
#
_cell.length_a   1.000
_cell.length_b   1.000
_cell.length_c   1.000
_cell.angle_alpha   90.00
_cell.angle_beta   90.00
_cell.angle_gamma   90.00
#
_symmetry.space_group_name_H-M   'P 1'
#
loop_
_entity.id
_entity.type
_entity.pdbx_description
1 polymer ?
#
loop_
_entity_poly.entity_id
_entity_poly.type
_entity_poly.pdbx_seq_one_letter_code
_entity_poly.pdbx_strand_id
1 'polypeptide(L)'
;MASINYSAKTVETLGEILNRKTSAAQLLKETQSGLNHIFENDHAAPEELIFELFKVPNKDEACIGKLLSMLKSYGLREDDPRLRPMMDMIKVIELEQEALTNEMKDPRHWNMSRAQFKSCISGSLVLITQALRNNLIVPSWQEFTDAI
;
A
#
# COMPACT_ATOMS: atom_id res chain seq x y z
N MET A 1 21.36 17.41 22.04
CA MET A 1 20.66 16.22 21.52
C MET A 1 19.58 16.70 20.58
N ALA A 2 19.82 16.68 19.27
CA ALA A 2 18.84 17.08 18.28
C ALA A 2 18.23 15.81 17.67
N SER A 3 17.06 15.41 18.17
CA SER A 3 16.24 14.40 17.49
C SER A 3 15.64 15.07 16.26
N ILE A 4 16.29 14.91 15.12
CA ILE A 4 15.77 15.41 13.85
C ILE A 4 14.58 14.53 13.48
N ASN A 5 13.41 15.16 13.41
CA ASN A 5 12.12 14.55 13.14
C ASN A 5 12.02 14.20 11.64
N TYR A 6 12.78 13.20 11.18
CA TYR A 6 12.86 12.80 9.77
C TYR A 6 11.55 12.21 9.25
N SER A 7 10.75 11.56 10.11
CA SER A 7 9.48 10.92 9.75
C SER A 7 8.46 11.91 9.15
N ALA A 8 8.31 13.10 9.76
CA ALA A 8 7.32 14.08 9.31
C ALA A 8 7.65 14.65 7.92
N LYS A 9 8.94 14.97 7.69
CA LYS A 9 9.41 15.56 6.43
C LYS A 9 9.31 14.58 5.25
N THR A 10 9.56 13.30 5.51
CA THR A 10 9.46 12.24 4.50
C THR A 10 8.01 11.96 4.10
N VAL A 11 7.09 11.91 5.07
CA VAL A 11 5.65 11.75 4.82
C VAL A 11 5.08 12.96 4.06
N GLU A 12 5.53 14.17 4.41
CA GLU A 12 5.17 15.42 3.72
C GLU A 12 5.61 15.40 2.25
N THR A 13 6.84 14.94 1.99
CA THR A 13 7.36 14.78 0.61
C THR A 13 6.53 13.81 -0.22
N LEU A 14 6.10 12.67 0.34
CA LEU A 14 5.24 11.72 -0.35
C LEU A 14 3.83 12.27 -0.58
N GLY A 15 3.29 13.00 0.40
CA GLY A 15 2.02 13.71 0.28
C GLY A 15 2.04 14.72 -0.87
N GLU A 16 3.16 15.44 -1.05
CA GLU A 16 3.34 16.36 -2.18
C GLU A 16 3.45 15.65 -3.53
N ILE A 17 4.15 14.51 -3.59
CA ILE A 17 4.30 13.71 -4.82
C ILE A 17 2.93 13.16 -5.28
N LEU A 18 2.10 12.69 -4.35
CA LEU A 18 0.77 12.15 -4.66
C LEU A 18 -0.25 13.23 -5.06
N ASN A 19 -0.02 14.50 -4.72
CA ASN A 19 -0.97 15.59 -4.90
C ASN A 19 -0.72 16.42 -6.17
N ARG A 20 0.36 16.17 -6.94
CA ARG A 20 0.64 16.88 -8.19
C ARG A 20 -0.12 16.26 -9.37
N LYS A 21 -0.74 17.11 -10.20
CA LYS A 21 -1.39 16.72 -11.47
C LYS A 21 -0.31 16.32 -12.50
N THR A 22 0.17 15.09 -12.41
CA THR A 22 1.18 14.52 -13.31
C THR A 22 0.63 13.24 -13.95
N SER A 23 1.17 12.79 -15.08
CA SER A 23 0.69 11.56 -15.73
C SER A 23 0.87 10.36 -14.80
N ALA A 24 0.00 9.35 -14.92
CA ALA A 24 0.04 8.16 -14.05
C ALA A 24 1.42 7.46 -14.08
N ALA A 25 2.07 7.41 -15.24
CA ALA A 25 3.42 6.84 -15.38
C ALA A 25 4.48 7.66 -14.63
N GLN A 26 4.36 8.98 -14.63
CA GLN A 26 5.30 9.86 -13.94
C GLN A 26 5.08 9.87 -12.43
N LEU A 27 3.82 9.81 -11.97
CA LEU A 27 3.48 9.57 -10.57
C LEU A 27 4.06 8.24 -10.08
N LEU A 28 3.93 7.16 -10.86
CA LEU A 28 4.49 5.86 -10.51
C LEU A 28 6.02 5.90 -10.41
N LYS A 29 6.71 6.59 -11.33
CA LYS A 29 8.18 6.67 -11.35
C LYS A 29 8.75 7.52 -10.21
N GLU A 30 8.11 8.65 -9.91
CA GLU A 30 8.47 9.51 -8.77
C GLU A 30 8.17 8.79 -7.45
N THR A 31 7.04 8.10 -7.35
CA THR A 31 6.69 7.26 -6.19
C THR A 31 7.67 6.08 -6.04
N GLN A 32 8.06 5.40 -7.11
CA GLN A 32 9.00 4.26 -7.07
C GLN A 32 10.37 4.67 -6.49
N SER A 33 10.89 5.82 -6.91
CA SER A 33 12.19 6.32 -6.42
C SER A 33 12.10 6.68 -4.93
N GLY A 34 10.99 7.28 -4.50
CA GLY A 34 10.71 7.55 -3.09
C GLY A 34 10.56 6.27 -2.26
N LEU A 35 9.82 5.29 -2.77
CA LEU A 35 9.59 4.00 -2.12
C LEU A 35 10.90 3.22 -1.92
N ASN A 36 11.75 3.14 -2.94
CA ASN A 36 13.05 2.48 -2.83
C ASN A 36 13.93 3.13 -1.77
N HIS A 37 14.01 4.47 -1.76
CA HIS A 37 14.78 5.20 -0.75
C HIS A 37 14.25 4.94 0.69
N ILE A 38 12.94 4.82 0.87
CA ILE A 38 12.31 4.52 2.17
C ILE A 38 12.67 3.11 2.62
N PHE A 39 12.55 2.14 1.72
CA PHE A 39 12.85 0.75 2.02
C PHE A 39 14.33 0.47 2.26
N GLU A 40 15.25 1.27 1.71
CA GLU A 40 16.69 1.11 1.86
C GLU A 40 17.26 1.83 3.10
N ASN A 41 16.68 2.97 3.49
CA ASN A 41 17.25 3.82 4.55
C ASN A 41 16.52 3.73 5.90
N ASP A 42 15.35 3.10 5.96
CA ASP A 42 14.61 2.97 7.22
C ASP A 42 14.87 1.61 7.88
N HIS A 43 15.19 1.62 9.17
CA HIS A 43 15.31 0.40 10.00
C HIS A 43 13.93 -0.12 10.46
N ALA A 44 12.85 0.59 10.12
CA ALA A 44 11.49 0.17 10.40
C ALA A 44 11.11 -1.12 9.67
N ALA A 45 10.27 -1.93 10.31
CA ALA A 45 9.72 -3.15 9.70
C ALA A 45 8.96 -2.81 8.40
N PRO A 46 9.09 -3.59 7.31
CA PRO A 46 8.45 -3.30 6.02
C PRO A 46 6.93 -3.07 6.13
N GLU A 47 6.26 -3.77 7.04
CA GLU A 47 4.83 -3.62 7.31
C GLU A 47 4.49 -2.22 7.84
N GLU A 48 5.39 -1.63 8.63
CA GLU A 48 5.23 -0.27 9.17
C GLU A 48 5.32 0.78 8.06
N LEU A 49 6.30 0.61 7.17
CA LEU A 49 6.48 1.49 6.01
C LEU A 49 5.27 1.42 5.08
N ILE A 50 4.80 0.22 4.79
CA ILE A 50 3.61 0.02 3.96
C ILE A 50 2.38 0.63 4.64
N PHE A 51 2.23 0.50 5.95
CA PHE A 51 1.15 1.18 6.66
C PHE A 51 1.21 2.71 6.49
N GLU A 52 2.36 3.34 6.76
CA GLU A 52 2.49 4.79 6.65
C GLU A 52 2.26 5.30 5.21
N LEU A 53 2.61 4.51 4.20
CA LEU A 53 2.35 4.84 2.79
C LEU A 53 0.86 4.92 2.43
N PHE A 54 0.04 4.06 3.05
CA PHE A 54 -1.40 3.98 2.77
C PHE A 54 -2.26 4.61 3.88
N LYS A 55 -1.61 5.23 4.86
CA LYS A 55 -2.25 5.94 5.96
C LYS A 55 -3.10 7.11 5.47
N VAL A 56 -4.25 7.29 6.09
CA VAL A 56 -5.13 8.41 5.84
C VAL A 56 -4.59 9.64 6.57
N PRO A 57 -4.47 10.81 5.91
CA PRO A 57 -3.98 12.02 6.56
C PRO A 57 -4.77 12.34 7.83
N ASN A 58 -4.07 12.69 8.91
CA ASN A 58 -4.63 13.02 10.23
C ASN A 58 -5.41 11.89 10.92
N LYS A 59 -5.28 10.64 10.48
CA LYS A 59 -5.85 9.46 11.13
C LYS A 59 -4.80 8.38 11.34
N ASP A 60 -4.96 7.56 12.38
CA ASP A 60 -4.14 6.36 12.59
C ASP A 60 -4.76 5.12 11.93
N GLU A 61 -5.23 5.30 10.69
CA GLU A 61 -5.87 4.26 9.90
C GLU A 61 -5.30 4.28 8.49
N ALA A 62 -5.29 3.14 7.81
CA ALA A 62 -4.84 3.01 6.43
C ALA A 62 -5.94 2.43 5.54
N CYS A 63 -5.97 2.87 4.28
CA CYS A 63 -6.96 2.42 3.31
C CYS A 63 -6.44 1.23 2.51
N ILE A 64 -6.97 0.03 2.79
CA ILE A 64 -6.56 -1.19 2.11
C ILE A 64 -6.93 -1.17 0.61
N GLY A 65 -8.01 -0.51 0.23
CA GLY A 65 -8.42 -0.33 -1.16
C GLY A 65 -7.41 0.44 -2.01
N LYS A 66 -6.70 1.41 -1.43
CA LYS A 66 -5.59 2.10 -2.11
C LYS A 66 -4.42 1.16 -2.39
N LEU A 67 -4.07 0.29 -1.43
CA LEU A 67 -3.05 -0.74 -1.63
C LEU A 67 -3.47 -1.70 -2.75
N LEU A 68 -4.70 -2.21 -2.73
CA LEU A 68 -5.21 -3.10 -3.78
C LEU A 68 -5.19 -2.44 -5.16
N SER A 69 -5.55 -1.15 -5.24
CA SER A 69 -5.50 -0.37 -6.50
C SER A 69 -4.08 -0.23 -7.03
N MET A 70 -3.10 -0.01 -6.15
CA MET A 70 -1.68 0.00 -6.51
C MET A 70 -1.20 -1.38 -6.95
N LEU A 71 -1.53 -2.46 -6.25
CA LEU A 71 -1.15 -3.81 -6.66
C LEU A 71 -1.72 -4.17 -8.05
N LYS A 72 -2.95 -3.73 -8.34
CA LYS A 72 -3.58 -3.89 -9.66
C LYS A 72 -2.82 -3.17 -10.78
N SER A 73 -2.24 -1.99 -10.52
CA SER A 73 -1.44 -1.28 -11.53
C SER A 73 -0.12 -2.00 -11.84
N TYR A 74 0.38 -2.82 -10.92
CA TYR A 74 1.50 -3.74 -11.12
C TYR A 74 1.08 -5.10 -11.71
N GLY A 75 -0.19 -5.27 -12.08
CA GLY A 75 -0.70 -6.51 -12.69
C GLY A 75 -1.07 -7.61 -11.70
N LEU A 76 -1.00 -7.33 -10.39
CA LEU A 76 -1.41 -8.28 -9.35
C LEU A 76 -2.91 -8.13 -9.08
N ARG A 77 -3.67 -9.19 -9.38
CA ARG A 77 -5.12 -9.23 -9.22
C ARG A 77 -5.52 -9.89 -7.90
N GLU A 78 -6.76 -9.63 -7.47
CA GLU A 78 -7.32 -10.18 -6.22
C GLU A 78 -7.43 -11.71 -6.22
N ASP A 79 -7.52 -12.33 -7.40
CA ASP A 79 -7.53 -13.77 -7.61
C ASP A 79 -6.12 -14.38 -7.73
N ASP A 80 -5.05 -13.58 -7.61
CA ASP A 80 -3.67 -14.09 -7.60
C ASP A 80 -3.44 -15.01 -6.40
N PRO A 81 -3.08 -16.29 -6.60
CA PRO A 81 -2.90 -17.25 -5.51
C PRO A 81 -1.88 -16.81 -4.46
N ARG A 82 -0.90 -15.98 -4.83
CA ARG A 82 0.14 -15.47 -3.92
C ARG A 82 -0.36 -14.34 -3.03
N LEU A 83 -1.41 -13.63 -3.44
CA LEU A 83 -2.12 -12.64 -2.62
C LEU A 83 -3.22 -13.28 -1.76
N ARG A 84 -3.49 -14.58 -1.92
CA ARG A 84 -4.56 -15.27 -1.21
C ARG A 84 -4.52 -15.09 0.32
N PRO A 85 -3.37 -15.20 1.01
CA PRO A 85 -3.30 -14.98 2.46
C PRO A 85 -3.81 -13.60 2.89
N MET A 86 -3.43 -12.54 2.15
CA MET A 86 -3.91 -11.19 2.40
C MET A 86 -5.41 -11.07 2.14
N MET A 87 -5.90 -11.60 1.02
CA MET A 87 -7.31 -11.51 0.67
C MET A 87 -8.21 -12.27 1.64
N ASP A 88 -7.77 -13.42 2.16
CA ASP A 88 -8.51 -14.16 3.18
C ASP A 88 -8.55 -13.40 4.51
N MET A 89 -7.45 -12.75 4.92
CA MET A 89 -7.45 -11.91 6.12
C MET A 89 -8.35 -10.68 6.00
N ILE A 90 -8.40 -10.04 4.82
CA ILE A 90 -9.33 -8.92 4.55
C ILE A 90 -10.78 -9.37 4.76
N LYS A 91 -11.16 -10.55 4.26
CA LYS A 91 -12.50 -11.11 4.44
C LYS A 91 -12.83 -11.45 5.89
N VAL A 92 -11.84 -11.94 6.66
CA VAL A 92 -12.05 -12.19 8.09
C VAL A 92 -12.39 -10.89 8.82
N ILE A 93 -11.61 -9.83 8.58
CA ILE A 93 -11.85 -8.52 9.19
C ILE A 93 -13.18 -7.93 8.70
N GLU A 94 -13.53 -8.13 7.44
CA GLU A 94 -14.82 -7.72 6.87
C GLU A 94 -15.98 -8.32 7.66
N LEU A 95 -16.00 -9.66 7.80
CA LEU A 95 -17.04 -10.39 8.53
C LEU A 95 -17.10 -9.99 10.01
N GLU A 96 -15.95 -9.79 10.66
CA GLU A 96 -15.90 -9.34 12.06
C GLU A 96 -16.54 -7.96 12.24
N GLN A 97 -16.27 -7.03 11.34
CA GLN A 97 -16.81 -5.68 11.42
C GLN A 97 -18.29 -5.62 11.03
N GLU A 98 -18.73 -6.42 10.06
CA GLU A 98 -20.15 -6.60 9.74
C GLU A 98 -20.91 -7.11 10.96
N ALA A 99 -20.36 -8.09 11.69
CA ALA A 99 -20.98 -8.62 12.91
C ALA A 99 -21.06 -7.57 14.04
N LEU A 100 -20.10 -6.65 14.12
CA LEU A 100 -20.07 -5.60 15.14
C LEU A 100 -21.00 -4.43 14.83
N THR A 101 -21.07 -4.02 13.56
CA THR A 101 -21.78 -2.79 13.13
C THR A 101 -23.17 -3.08 12.55
N ASN A 102 -23.45 -4.33 12.19
CA ASN A 102 -24.63 -4.75 11.44
C ASN A 102 -24.80 -3.98 10.12
N GLU A 103 -23.69 -3.46 9.57
CA GLU A 103 -23.62 -2.74 8.30
C GLU A 103 -22.70 -3.50 7.33
N MET A 104 -23.21 -3.77 6.12
CA MET A 104 -22.39 -4.29 5.03
C MET A 104 -21.70 -3.11 4.33
N LYS A 105 -20.39 -2.98 4.50
CA LYS A 105 -19.58 -1.96 3.81
C LYS A 105 -18.51 -2.65 3.00
N ASP A 106 -18.35 -2.22 1.75
CA ASP A 106 -17.29 -2.71 0.88
C ASP A 106 -15.92 -2.44 1.54
N PRO A 107 -15.12 -3.49 1.83
CA PRO A 107 -13.87 -3.38 2.58
C PRO A 107 -12.83 -2.52 1.86
N ARG A 108 -12.97 -2.30 0.56
CA ARG A 108 -12.10 -1.39 -0.22
C ARG A 108 -12.30 0.08 0.14
N HIS A 109 -13.45 0.43 0.71
CA HIS A 109 -13.75 1.77 1.19
C HIS A 109 -13.52 1.92 2.70
N TRP A 110 -13.10 0.84 3.38
CA TRP A 110 -12.79 0.89 4.80
C TRP A 110 -11.35 1.32 5.08
N ASN A 111 -11.26 2.13 6.12
CA ASN A 111 -10.02 2.43 6.77
C ASN A 111 -9.83 1.40 7.89
N MET A 112 -8.69 0.71 7.87
CA MET A 112 -8.33 -0.27 8.87
C MET A 112 -7.42 0.38 9.90
N SER A 113 -7.57 -0.01 11.17
CA SER A 113 -6.58 0.33 12.19
C SER A 113 -5.20 -0.20 11.80
N ARG A 114 -4.14 0.38 12.38
CA ARG A 114 -2.75 -0.07 12.18
C ARG A 114 -2.57 -1.58 12.35
N ALA A 115 -3.13 -2.16 13.40
CA ALA A 115 -3.01 -3.59 13.67
C ALA A 115 -3.71 -4.44 12.61
N GLN A 116 -4.94 -4.08 12.24
CA GLN A 116 -5.72 -4.78 11.21
C GLN A 116 -5.02 -4.73 9.85
N PHE A 117 -4.56 -3.55 9.44
CA PHE A 117 -3.87 -3.37 8.16
C PHE A 117 -2.60 -4.21 8.09
N LYS A 118 -1.78 -4.21 9.16
CA LYS A 118 -0.55 -5.02 9.23
C LYS A 118 -0.86 -6.51 9.21
N SER A 119 -1.93 -6.95 9.89
CA SER A 119 -2.41 -8.33 9.84
C SER A 119 -2.74 -8.76 8.40
N CYS A 120 -3.46 -7.92 7.64
CA CYS A 120 -3.80 -8.18 6.24
C CYS A 120 -2.57 -8.43 5.39
N ILE A 121 -1.58 -7.52 5.43
CA ILE A 121 -0.44 -7.59 4.51
C ILE A 121 0.60 -8.65 4.92
N SER A 122 0.61 -9.09 6.17
CA SER A 122 1.65 -9.98 6.73
C SER A 122 1.84 -11.26 5.91
N GLY A 123 0.74 -11.92 5.52
CA GLY A 123 0.76 -13.18 4.79
C GLY A 123 1.26 -13.08 3.34
N SER A 124 1.30 -11.86 2.78
CA SER A 124 1.74 -11.61 1.39
C SER A 124 2.82 -10.52 1.31
N LEU A 125 3.50 -10.24 2.42
CA LEU A 125 4.38 -9.09 2.57
C LEU A 125 5.49 -9.04 1.52
N VAL A 126 6.18 -10.15 1.31
CA VAL A 126 7.31 -10.23 0.36
C VAL A 126 6.89 -9.81 -1.04
N LEU A 127 5.74 -10.31 -1.51
CA LEU A 127 5.20 -9.98 -2.83
C LEU A 127 4.79 -8.51 -2.91
N ILE A 128 4.11 -8.00 -1.88
CA ILE A 128 3.68 -6.59 -1.82
C ILE A 128 4.91 -5.68 -1.86
N THR A 129 5.93 -5.97 -1.05
CA THR A 129 7.16 -5.19 -1.04
C THR A 129 7.89 -5.25 -2.39
N GLN A 130 7.94 -6.41 -3.04
CA GLN A 130 8.51 -6.53 -4.39
C GLN A 130 7.75 -5.67 -5.40
N ALA A 131 6.42 -5.72 -5.39
CA ALA A 131 5.58 -4.90 -6.27
C ALA A 131 5.80 -3.40 -6.04
N LEU A 132 5.79 -2.95 -4.78
CA LEU A 132 5.99 -1.54 -4.43
C LEU A 132 7.39 -1.03 -4.77
N ARG A 133 8.42 -1.90 -4.76
CA ARG A 133 9.77 -1.57 -5.25
C ARG A 133 9.90 -1.63 -6.77
N ASN A 134 8.80 -1.96 -7.45
CA ASN A 134 8.76 -2.27 -8.87
C ASN A 134 9.77 -3.36 -9.28
N ASN A 135 10.00 -4.30 -8.37
CA ASN A 135 10.90 -5.43 -8.56
C ASN A 135 10.10 -6.67 -8.98
N LEU A 136 9.36 -6.52 -10.07
CA LEU A 136 8.64 -7.59 -10.74
C LEU A 136 9.32 -7.93 -12.06
N ILE A 137 9.05 -9.13 -12.60
CA ILE A 137 9.58 -9.55 -13.91
C ILE A 137 9.20 -8.54 -15.01
N VAL A 138 8.01 -7.93 -14.89
CA VAL A 138 7.54 -6.85 -15.76
C VAL A 138 7.33 -5.58 -14.91
N PRO A 139 8.33 -4.68 -14.86
CA PRO A 139 8.27 -3.47 -14.01
C PRO A 139 7.40 -2.34 -14.58
N SER A 140 7.11 -2.32 -15.89
CA SER A 140 6.16 -1.39 -16.50
C SER A 140 4.91 -2.12 -16.95
N TRP A 141 4.16 -2.72 -16.02
CA TRP A 141 3.01 -3.56 -16.37
C TRP A 141 2.00 -2.83 -17.26
N GLN A 142 1.67 -1.57 -16.97
CA GLN A 142 0.72 -0.81 -17.78
C GLN A 142 1.21 -0.55 -19.21
N GLU A 143 2.46 -0.10 -19.38
CA GLU A 143 3.06 0.12 -20.70
C GLU A 143 3.16 -1.19 -21.48
N PHE A 144 3.46 -2.30 -20.79
CA PHE A 144 3.51 -3.62 -21.38
C PHE A 144 2.13 -4.02 -21.91
N THR A 145 1.05 -3.87 -21.11
CA THR A 145 -0.30 -4.24 -21.54
C THR A 145 -0.87 -3.34 -22.64
N ASP A 146 -0.46 -2.07 -22.71
CA ASP A 146 -0.91 -1.16 -23.77
C ASP A 146 -0.28 -1.50 -25.14
N ALA A 147 0.79 -2.31 -25.15
CA ALA A 147 1.52 -2.73 -26.35
C ALA A 147 1.09 -4.10 -26.92
N ILE A 148 0.09 -4.77 -26.33
CA ILE A 148 -0.41 -6.11 -26.70
C ILE A 148 -1.85 -6.02 -27.18
#